data_AF-A0A3D2Q2J4-F1
#
_entry.id   AF-A0A3D2Q2J4-F1
#
_cell.length_a   1.000
_cell.length_b   1.000
_cell.length_c   1.000
_cell.angle_alpha   90.00
_cell.angle_beta   90.00
_cell.angle_gamma   90.00
#
_symmetry.space_group_name_H-M   'P 1'
#
loop_
_entity.id
_entity.type
_entity.pdbx_description
1 polymer ?
#
loop_
_entity_poly.entity_id
_entity_poly.type
_entity_poly.pdbx_seq_one_letter_code
_entity_poly.pdbx_strand_id
1 'polypeptide(L)' 'MKGGFFLPQSLRQPLVAGNWKMNKTVSQAHTFVNSLKEAVTEVKNAEIVICPPYTALFSLNQVLKGSNIF' A
#
# COMPACT_ATOMS: atom_id res chain seq x y z
N MET A 1 16.64 38.15 -20.15
CA MET A 1 17.15 36.76 -20.13
C MET A 1 17.52 36.38 -18.70
N LYS A 2 16.67 35.63 -18.00
CA LYS A 2 17.05 34.83 -16.82
C LYS A 2 16.24 33.54 -16.92
N GLY A 3 16.78 32.58 -17.68
CA GLY A 3 16.25 31.23 -17.74
C GLY A 3 16.59 30.51 -16.44
N GLY A 4 15.66 30.52 -15.50
CA GLY A 4 15.71 29.61 -14.36
C GLY A 4 15.44 28.20 -14.86
N PHE A 5 16.47 27.37 -14.87
CA PHE A 5 16.37 25.94 -15.17
C PHE A 5 15.60 25.28 -14.02
N PHE A 6 14.27 25.15 -14.17
CA PHE A 6 13.49 24.24 -13.36
C PHE A 6 13.90 22.83 -13.76
N LEU A 7 14.62 22.12 -12.89
CA LEU A 7 14.74 20.67 -13.00
C LEU A 7 13.32 20.10 -12.98
N PRO A 8 12.93 19.22 -13.94
CA PRO A 8 11.64 18.54 -13.83
C PRO A 8 11.64 17.80 -12.50
N GLN A 9 10.64 18.08 -11.68
CA GLN A 9 10.36 17.33 -10.46
C GLN A 9 10.42 15.85 -10.85
N SER A 10 11.42 15.10 -10.37
CA SER A 10 11.58 13.68 -10.73
C SER A 10 10.22 13.00 -10.56
N LEU A 11 9.75 12.25 -11.57
CA LEU A 11 8.48 11.53 -11.54
C LEU A 11 8.52 10.48 -10.41
N ARG A 12 8.25 10.93 -9.17
CA ARG A 12 8.10 10.05 -8.04
C ARG A 12 6.78 9.33 -8.19
N GLN A 13 6.83 8.00 -8.13
CA GLN A 13 5.63 7.20 -8.04
C GLN A 13 4.89 7.57 -6.75
N PRO A 14 3.60 7.93 -6.82
CA PRO A 14 2.78 8.15 -5.64
C PRO A 14 2.78 6.91 -4.75
N LEU A 15 2.79 7.11 -3.43
CA LEU A 15 2.65 6.04 -2.44
C LEU A 15 1.44 6.33 -1.55
N VAL A 16 0.56 5.34 -1.41
CA VAL A 16 -0.62 5.39 -0.56
C VAL A 16 -0.44 4.39 0.58
N ALA A 17 -0.26 4.90 1.79
CA ALA A 17 -0.07 4.08 2.99
C ALA A 17 -1.30 4.09 3.91
N GLY A 18 -1.93 2.94 4.08
CA GLY A 18 -3.06 2.74 4.99
C GLY A 18 -2.60 2.31 6.38
N ASN A 19 -2.35 3.26 7.29
CA ASN A 19 -2.05 2.94 8.69
C ASN A 19 -3.31 2.55 9.47
N TRP A 20 -3.42 1.28 9.87
CA TRP A 20 -4.60 0.78 10.59
C TRP A 20 -4.57 1.15 12.07
N LYS A 21 -3.42 1.61 12.59
CA LYS A 21 -3.18 1.76 14.03
C LYS A 21 -3.48 0.42 14.71
N MET A 22 -4.02 0.44 15.93
CA MET A 22 -4.43 -0.76 16.68
C MET A 22 -5.86 -1.20 16.32
N ASN A 23 -6.17 -1.36 15.03
CA ASN A 23 -7.48 -1.84 14.58
C ASN A 23 -7.36 -3.17 13.83
N LYS A 24 -8.43 -3.98 13.97
CA LYS A 24 -8.64 -5.32 13.41
C LYS A 24 -7.95 -6.44 14.17
N THR A 25 -8.68 -7.53 14.36
CA THR A 25 -8.11 -8.84 14.68
C THR A 25 -7.45 -9.46 13.44
N VAL A 26 -6.69 -10.54 13.61
CA VAL A 26 -6.09 -11.28 12.48
C VAL A 26 -7.17 -11.73 11.48
N SER A 27 -8.29 -12.27 11.95
CA SER A 27 -9.39 -12.71 11.07
C SER A 27 -9.98 -11.53 10.26
N GLN A 28 -10.27 -10.41 10.93
CA GLN A 28 -10.77 -9.20 10.26
C GLN A 28 -9.76 -8.64 9.24
N ALA A 29 -8.46 -8.73 9.55
CA ALA A 29 -7.39 -8.32 8.66
C ALA A 29 -7.36 -9.15 7.37
N HIS A 30 -7.54 -10.47 7.48
CA HIS A 30 -7.63 -11.37 6.31
C HIS A 30 -8.80 -11.02 5.42
N THR A 31 -10.00 -10.87 6.01
CA THR A 31 -11.19 -10.47 5.25
C THR A 31 -10.96 -9.15 4.52
N PHE A 32 -10.40 -8.16 5.21
CA PHE A 32 -10.12 -6.86 4.61
C PHE A 32 -9.11 -6.95 3.45
N VAL A 33 -8.01 -7.67 3.64
CA VAL A 33 -6.95 -7.77 2.62
C VAL A 33 -7.42 -8.50 1.37
N ASN A 34 -8.24 -9.55 1.51
CA ASN A 34 -8.78 -10.25 0.34
C ASN A 34 -9.67 -9.32 -0.50
N SER A 35 -10.56 -8.55 0.13
CA SER A 35 -11.35 -7.53 -0.58
C SER A 35 -10.48 -6.41 -1.16
N LEU A 36 -9.42 -5.99 -0.46
CA LEU A 36 -8.52 -4.95 -0.94
C LEU A 36 -7.76 -5.40 -2.19
N LYS A 37 -7.25 -6.64 -2.23
CA LYS A 37 -6.54 -7.21 -3.39
C LYS A 37 -7.37 -7.12 -4.66
N GLU A 38 -8.65 -7.49 -4.58
CA GLU A 38 -9.59 -7.40 -5.70
C GLU A 38 -9.80 -5.94 -6.13
N ALA A 39 -9.99 -5.03 -5.16
CA ALA A 39 -10.27 -3.62 -5.43
C ALA A 39 -9.10 -2.87 -6.08
N VAL A 40 -7.85 -3.30 -5.86
CA VAL A 40 -6.67 -2.57 -6.32
C VAL A 40 -5.83 -3.31 -7.35
N THR A 41 -6.26 -4.48 -7.84
CA THR A 41 -5.48 -5.32 -8.77
C THR A 41 -5.02 -4.58 -10.05
N GLU A 42 -5.82 -3.63 -10.55
CA GLU A 42 -5.48 -2.84 -11.75
C GLU A 42 -4.77 -1.51 -11.46
N VAL A 43 -4.51 -1.19 -10.19
CA VAL A 43 -3.81 0.05 -9.82
C VAL A 43 -2.32 -0.10 -10.12
N LYS A 44 -1.84 0.68 -11.09
CA LYS A 44 -0.45 0.66 -11.59
C LYS A 44 0.28 1.99 -11.43
N ASN A 45 -0.43 3.06 -11.05
CA ASN A 45 0.09 4.43 -10.95
C ASN A 45 0.38 4.87 -9.51
N ALA A 46 0.33 3.95 -8.55
CA ALA A 46 0.70 4.19 -7.16
C ALA A 46 1.22 2.92 -6.49
N GLU A 47 2.17 3.05 -5.57
CA GLU A 47 2.52 2.00 -4.62
C GLU A 47 1.51 1.97 -3.48
N ILE A 48 1.11 0.77 -3.06
CA ILE A 48 0.09 0.57 -2.03
C ILE A 48 0.74 -0.12 -0.84
N VAL A 49 0.65 0.52 0.33
CA VAL A 49 1.19 -0.01 1.58
C VAL A 49 0.07 -0.13 2.61
N ILE A 50 0.04 -1.21 3.39
CA ILE A 50 -0.78 -1.31 4.59
C ILE A 50 0.12 -1.39 5.84
N CYS A 51 -0.30 -0.72 6.92
CA CYS A 51 0.38 -0.81 8.21
C CYS A 51 -0.57 -1.42 9.24
N PRO A 52 -0.68 -2.77 9.29
CA PRO A 52 -1.51 -3.48 10.25
C PRO A 52 -0.89 -3.47 11.66
N PRO A 53 -1.65 -3.79 12.72
CA PRO A 53 -1.07 -4.09 14.03
C PRO A 53 -0.03 -5.21 13.95
N TYR A 54 0.97 -5.18 14.84
CA TYR A 54 2.07 -6.16 14.87
C TYR A 54 1.59 -7.62 14.84
N THR A 55 0.52 -7.92 15.57
CA THR A 55 -0.08 -9.26 15.68
C THR A 55 -0.58 -9.83 14.35
N ALA A 56 -0.82 -8.99 13.34
CA ALA A 56 -1.29 -9.41 12.02
C ALA A 56 -0.17 -9.51 10.97
N LEU A 57 1.01 -8.92 11.21
CA LEU A 57 2.09 -8.80 10.20
C LEU A 57 2.50 -10.15 9.61
N PHE A 58 2.84 -11.12 10.46
CA PHE A 58 3.27 -12.45 10.00
C PHE A 58 2.19 -13.14 9.16
N SER A 59 0.95 -13.06 9.61
CA SER A 59 -0.17 -13.72 8.95
C SER A 59 -0.49 -13.09 7.60
N LEU A 60 -0.50 -11.75 7.53
CA LEU A 60 -0.79 -11.03 6.28
C LEU A 60 0.33 -11.14 5.25
N ASN A 61 1.60 -11.22 5.67
CA ASN A 61 2.72 -11.43 4.75
C ASN A 61 2.54 -12.68 3.87
N GLN A 62 1.89 -13.73 4.40
CA GLN A 62 1.61 -14.95 3.64
C GLN A 62 0.48 -14.76 2.62
N VAL A 63 -0.55 -13.98 2.96
CA VAL A 63 -1.74 -13.73 2.13
C VAL A 63 -1.48 -12.73 0.99
N LEU A 64 -0.56 -11.80 1.23
CA LEU A 64 -0.19 -10.73 0.30
C LEU A 64 0.78 -11.17 -0.79
N LYS A 65 1.32 -12.40 -0.74
CA LYS A 65 2.24 -12.91 -1.77
C LYS A 65 1.60 -12.81 -3.15
N GLY A 66 2.34 -12.21 -4.08
CA GLY A 66 1.90 -12.02 -5.46
C GLY A 66 0.89 -10.90 -5.69
N SER A 67 0.55 -10.10 -4.65
CA SER A 67 -0.27 -8.90 -4.82
C SER A 67 0.58 -7.65 -5.08
N ASN A 68 -0.07 -6.55 -5.47
CA ASN A 68 0.52 -5.21 -5.59
C ASN A 68 0.41 -4.38 -4.29
N ILE A 69 0.24 -5.04 -3.15
CA ILE A 69 0.11 -4.43 -1.81
C ILE A 69 1.30 -4.88 -0.95
N PHE A 70 1.90 -3.93 -0.25
CA PHE A 70 3.08 -4.11 0.59
C PHE A 70 2.80 -3.85 2.07
#